data_AF-A0A2U8JPP8-F1
#
_entry.id   AF-A0A2U8JPP8-F1
#
_cell.length_a   1.000
_cell.length_b   1.000
_cell.length_c   1.000
_cell.angle_alpha   90.00
_cell.angle_beta   90.00
_cell.angle_gamma   90.00
#
_symmetry.space_group_name_H-M   'P 1'
#
loop_
_entity.id
_entity.type
_entity.pdbx_description
1 polymer ?
#
loop_
_entity_poly.entity_id
_entity_poly.type
_entity_poly.pdbx_seq_one_letter_code
_entity_poly.pdbx_strand_id
1 'polypeptide(L)'
;VIKRSYSADITDYGPGAALTFFRRLLERESGAYWTFVVHTGDRTFVGATPERHVSLTAGLAVMNPISGTYRYAASGPTLPAMMEFLADRKEIDELYMVVDEELKMMSRICPEGGRVIGPFLKEMARLAHTEY
;
A
#
# COMPACT_ATOMS: atom_id res chain seq x y z
N VAL A 1 -14.41 0.76 2.28
CA VAL A 1 -13.80 1.17 0.98
C VAL A 1 -14.79 0.93 -0.15
N ILE A 2 -15.05 1.91 -1.01
CA ILE A 2 -15.89 1.75 -2.22
C ILE A 2 -15.00 1.94 -3.45
N LYS A 3 -14.96 0.94 -4.34
CA LYS A 3 -14.07 0.92 -5.52
C LYS A 3 -14.62 1.77 -6.67
N ARG A 4 -13.76 2.56 -7.30
CA ARG A 4 -13.94 3.12 -8.66
C ARG A 4 -12.79 2.67 -9.57
N SER A 5 -12.97 2.71 -10.89
CA SER A 5 -11.95 2.26 -11.85
C SER A 5 -11.56 3.40 -12.80
N TYR A 6 -10.26 3.56 -13.04
CA TYR A 6 -9.75 4.35 -14.16
C TYR A 6 -9.54 3.39 -15.34
N SER A 7 -10.07 3.74 -16.51
CA SER A 7 -9.96 2.94 -17.73
C SER A 7 -9.30 3.74 -18.83
N ALA A 8 -8.38 3.11 -19.54
CA ALA A 8 -7.74 3.64 -20.75
C ALA A 8 -7.36 2.48 -21.66
N ASP A 9 -7.32 2.74 -22.96
CA ASP A 9 -6.92 1.76 -23.97
C ASP A 9 -5.44 1.91 -24.34
N ILE A 10 -4.77 0.78 -24.55
CA ILE A 10 -3.40 0.72 -25.06
C ILE A 10 -3.49 0.14 -26.47
N THR A 11 -3.31 1.00 -27.48
CA THR A 11 -3.26 0.58 -28.89
C THR A 11 -2.16 -0.45 -29.10
N ASP A 12 -2.47 -1.51 -29.85
CA ASP A 12 -1.54 -2.60 -30.18
C ASP A 12 -0.87 -3.22 -28.96
N TYR A 13 -1.65 -3.43 -27.90
CA TYR A 13 -1.16 -4.01 -26.66
C TYR A 13 -0.47 -5.38 -26.89
N GLY A 14 0.71 -5.51 -26.30
CA GLY A 14 1.39 -6.79 -26.10
C GLY A 14 2.18 -6.79 -24.79
N PRO A 15 2.74 -7.95 -24.35
CA PRO A 15 3.48 -8.05 -23.08
C PRO A 15 4.63 -7.04 -22.93
N GLY A 16 5.23 -6.58 -24.03
CA GLY A 16 6.26 -5.53 -24.02
C GLY A 16 5.78 -4.18 -23.47
N ALA A 17 4.50 -3.83 -23.68
CA ALA A 17 3.91 -2.63 -23.08
C ALA A 17 3.87 -2.74 -21.55
N ALA A 18 3.47 -3.90 -21.02
CA ALA A 18 3.46 -4.16 -19.58
C ALA A 18 4.86 -4.11 -18.96
N LEU A 19 5.88 -4.65 -19.63
CA LEU A 19 7.28 -4.55 -19.20
C LEU A 19 7.77 -3.10 -19.18
N THR A 20 7.28 -2.27 -20.10
CA THR A 20 7.59 -0.82 -20.10
C THR A 20 6.97 -0.11 -18.89
N PHE A 21 5.73 -0.43 -18.53
CA PHE A 21 5.12 0.09 -17.29
C PHE A 21 5.88 -0.37 -16.05
N PHE A 22 6.20 -1.67 -15.98
CA PHE A 22 6.95 -2.24 -14.87
C PHE A 22 8.31 -1.56 -14.67
N ARG A 23 9.07 -1.37 -15.76
CA ARG A 23 10.33 -0.62 -15.72
C ARG A 23 10.14 0.79 -15.15
N ARG A 24 9.12 1.53 -15.61
CA ARG A 24 8.85 2.89 -15.12
C ARG A 24 8.44 2.92 -13.65
N LEU A 25 7.74 1.89 -13.16
CA LEU A 25 7.43 1.76 -11.73
C LEU A 25 8.71 1.53 -10.92
N LEU A 26 9.60 0.64 -11.36
CA LEU A 26 10.89 0.41 -10.70
C LEU A 26 11.77 1.68 -10.66
N GLU A 27 11.71 2.52 -11.69
CA GLU A 27 12.50 3.76 -11.77
C GLU A 27 11.90 4.92 -10.96
N ARG A 28 10.59 4.94 -10.72
CA ARG A 28 9.88 6.13 -10.22
C ARG A 28 9.14 5.94 -8.92
N GLU A 29 8.76 4.73 -8.56
CA GLU A 29 8.04 4.45 -7.32
C GLU A 29 9.02 4.07 -6.22
N SER A 30 8.68 4.42 -4.97
CA SER A 30 9.44 4.07 -3.77
C SER A 30 8.49 3.56 -2.69
N GLY A 31 9.02 2.84 -1.71
CA GLY A 31 8.23 2.42 -0.54
C GLY A 31 7.16 1.36 -0.81
N ALA A 32 7.06 0.82 -2.03
CA ALA A 32 6.18 -0.32 -2.32
C ALA A 32 6.67 -1.59 -1.58
N TYR A 33 5.73 -2.38 -1.04
CA TYR A 33 6.01 -3.74 -0.58
C TYR A 33 6.43 -4.62 -1.76
N TRP A 34 5.67 -4.57 -2.86
CA TRP A 34 6.00 -5.26 -4.11
C TRP A 34 5.73 -4.37 -5.32
N THR A 35 6.74 -4.25 -6.18
CA THR A 35 6.58 -3.83 -7.57
C THR A 35 6.60 -5.06 -8.45
N PHE A 36 5.57 -5.27 -9.27
CA PHE A 36 5.37 -6.53 -9.99
C PHE A 36 4.85 -6.36 -11.41
N VAL A 37 5.12 -7.40 -12.21
CA VAL A 37 4.44 -7.70 -13.48
C VAL A 37 4.10 -9.19 -13.49
N VAL A 38 2.84 -9.51 -13.69
CA VAL A 38 2.35 -10.90 -13.77
C VAL A 38 1.50 -11.03 -15.02
N HIS A 39 1.87 -11.94 -15.91
CA HIS A 39 1.13 -12.26 -17.12
C HIS A 39 0.62 -13.70 -17.04
N THR A 40 -0.70 -13.89 -17.15
CA THR A 40 -1.36 -15.20 -17.05
C THR A 40 -1.64 -15.84 -18.41
N GLY A 41 -1.23 -15.19 -19.50
CA GLY A 41 -1.58 -15.54 -20.88
C GLY A 41 -2.72 -14.67 -21.41
N ASP A 42 -3.85 -14.62 -20.70
CA ASP A 42 -5.04 -13.85 -21.10
C ASP A 42 -5.10 -12.44 -20.47
N ARG A 43 -4.42 -12.24 -19.35
CA ARG A 43 -4.41 -10.99 -18.59
C ARG A 43 -3.01 -10.63 -18.12
N THR A 44 -2.83 -9.34 -17.85
CA THR A 44 -1.58 -8.83 -17.30
C THR A 44 -1.87 -7.87 -16.16
N PHE A 45 -1.20 -8.07 -15.04
CA PHE A 45 -1.23 -7.21 -13.87
C PHE A 45 0.12 -6.54 -13.72
N VAL A 46 0.13 -5.21 -13.58
CA VAL A 46 1.33 -4.42 -13.31
C VAL A 46 0.99 -3.47 -12.17
N GLY A 47 1.82 -3.41 -11.14
CA GLY A 47 1.52 -2.60 -9.97
C GLY A 47 2.70 -2.42 -9.03
N ALA A 48 2.52 -1.50 -8.09
CA ALA A 48 3.44 -1.21 -7.00
C ALA A 48 2.60 -1.06 -5.71
N THR A 49 2.30 -2.19 -5.06
CA THR A 49 1.46 -2.19 -3.86
C THR A 49 2.28 -1.79 -2.63
N PRO A 50 1.81 -0.86 -1.78
CA PRO A 50 2.46 -0.58 -0.50
C PRO A 50 2.22 -1.70 0.52
N GLU A 51 1.11 -2.43 0.38
CA GLU A 51 0.58 -3.27 1.44
C GLU A 51 0.79 -4.75 1.10
N ARG A 52 1.34 -5.50 2.05
CA ARG A 52 1.31 -6.97 2.01
C ARG A 52 -0.09 -7.43 2.40
N HIS A 53 -0.55 -8.54 1.82
CA HIS A 53 -1.78 -9.15 2.30
C HIS A 53 -1.54 -9.94 3.60
N VAL A 54 -0.66 -10.94 3.52
CA VAL A 54 -0.15 -11.72 4.66
C VAL A 54 1.17 -12.37 4.27
N SER A 55 2.09 -12.50 5.21
CA SER A 55 3.30 -13.32 5.06
C SER A 55 3.42 -14.32 6.20
N LEU A 56 3.95 -15.51 5.92
CA LEU A 56 4.21 -16.55 6.91
C LEU A 56 5.64 -17.05 6.79
N THR A 57 6.45 -16.85 7.83
CA THR A 57 7.83 -17.32 7.88
C THR A 57 8.10 -17.96 9.23
N ALA A 58 8.53 -19.22 9.25
CA ALA A 58 8.84 -19.95 10.49
C ALA A 58 7.73 -19.89 11.56
N GLY A 59 6.47 -19.96 11.13
CA GLY A 59 5.30 -19.89 12.02
C GLY A 59 4.87 -18.46 12.40
N LEU A 60 5.63 -17.43 12.04
CA LEU A 60 5.26 -16.03 12.26
C LEU A 60 4.41 -15.51 11.10
N ALA A 61 3.12 -15.27 11.35
CA ALA A 61 2.21 -14.60 10.43
C ALA A 61 2.26 -13.08 10.64
N VAL A 62 2.30 -12.31 9.55
CA VAL A 62 2.35 -10.83 9.59
C VAL A 62 1.37 -10.27 8.55
N MET A 63 0.47 -9.41 9.01
CA MET A 63 -0.30 -8.45 8.20
C MET A 63 0.26 -7.04 8.43
N ASN A 64 -0.22 -6.04 7.71
CA ASN A 64 0.34 -4.68 7.72
C ASN A 64 -0.79 -3.70 7.44
N PRO A 65 -1.58 -3.32 8.45
CA PRO A 65 -2.68 -2.40 8.26
C PRO A 65 -2.15 -1.02 7.85
N ILE A 66 -2.53 -0.58 6.64
CA ILE A 66 -2.20 0.74 6.12
C ILE A 66 -3.48 1.56 5.98
N SER A 67 -3.50 2.76 6.57
CA SER A 67 -4.57 3.73 6.33
C SER A 67 -4.08 5.15 6.56
N GLY A 68 -4.93 6.12 6.22
CA GLY A 68 -4.53 7.52 6.16
C GLY A 68 -3.60 7.82 4.97
N THR A 69 -3.71 9.01 4.39
CA THR A 69 -2.92 9.35 3.19
C THR A 69 -2.57 10.84 3.12
N TYR A 70 -1.29 11.14 3.26
CA TYR A 70 -0.74 12.45 2.94
C TYR A 70 -0.36 12.51 1.46
N ARG A 71 -1.08 13.31 0.67
CA ARG A 71 -0.76 13.53 -0.76
C ARG A 71 0.28 14.63 -0.93
N TYR A 72 1.35 14.35 -1.67
CA TYR A 72 2.38 15.34 -1.94
C TYR A 72 1.89 16.36 -2.97
N ALA A 73 2.22 17.63 -2.74
CA ALA A 73 2.06 18.67 -3.75
C ALA A 73 3.04 18.43 -4.92
N ALA A 74 2.83 19.12 -6.03
CA ALA A 74 3.77 19.06 -7.17
C ALA A 74 5.20 19.50 -6.79
N SER A 75 5.32 20.37 -5.78
CA SER A 75 6.59 20.82 -5.20
C SER A 75 7.24 19.82 -4.24
N GLY A 76 6.60 18.67 -3.98
CA GLY A 76 7.05 17.66 -3.02
C GLY A 76 6.40 17.80 -1.63
N PRO A 77 6.74 16.88 -0.69
CA PRO A 77 6.27 16.93 0.68
C PRO A 77 6.90 18.09 1.45
N THR A 78 6.19 18.61 2.46
CA THR A 78 6.74 19.61 3.39
C THR A 78 6.52 19.16 4.83
N LEU A 79 7.47 19.50 5.71
CA LEU A 79 7.37 19.14 7.11
C LEU A 79 6.11 19.69 7.79
N PRO A 80 5.69 20.96 7.60
CA PRO A 80 4.46 21.47 8.21
C PRO A 80 3.21 20.68 7.79
N ALA A 81 3.04 20.40 6.50
CA ALA A 81 1.89 19.65 6.00
C ALA A 81 1.91 18.18 6.45
N MET A 82 3.11 17.58 6.57
CA MET A 82 3.26 16.25 7.18
C MET A 82 2.83 16.26 8.65
N MET A 83 3.24 17.25 9.43
CA MET A 83 2.85 17.36 10.84
C MET A 83 1.34 17.60 11.01
N GLU A 84 0.72 18.38 10.11
CA GLU A 84 -0.74 18.56 10.06
C GLU A 84 -1.44 17.23 9.78
N PHE A 85 -0.97 16.46 8.80
CA PHE A 85 -1.50 15.13 8.51
C PHE A 85 -1.38 14.17 9.70
N LEU A 86 -0.22 14.12 10.35
CA LEU A 86 0.00 13.25 11.52
C LEU A 86 -0.84 13.65 12.75
N ALA A 87 -1.32 14.89 12.79
CA ALA A 87 -2.20 15.40 13.83
C ALA A 87 -3.70 15.36 13.44
N ASP A 88 -4.04 14.99 12.20
CA ASP A 88 -5.42 14.94 11.73
C ASP A 88 -6.17 13.78 12.40
N ARG A 89 -7.17 14.13 13.22
CA ARG A 89 -7.96 13.16 13.97
C ARG A 89 -8.66 12.15 13.06
N LYS A 90 -9.15 12.59 11.90
CA LYS A 90 -9.82 11.70 10.95
C LYS A 90 -8.85 10.64 10.43
N GLU A 91 -7.63 11.04 10.07
CA GLU A 91 -6.62 10.12 9.51
C GLU A 91 -6.10 9.15 10.59
N ILE A 92 -5.94 9.62 11.83
CA ILE A 92 -5.62 8.78 12.99
C ILE A 92 -6.73 7.75 13.24
N ASP A 93 -7.99 8.18 13.28
CA ASP A 93 -9.12 7.29 13.54
C ASP A 93 -9.32 6.27 12.40
N GLU A 94 -9.06 6.66 11.14
CA GLU A 94 -9.05 5.72 10.02
C GLU A 94 -8.03 4.60 10.20
N LEU A 95 -6.81 4.91 10.62
CA LEU A 95 -5.79 3.90 10.88
C LEU A 95 -6.19 2.98 12.03
N TYR A 96 -6.70 3.53 13.15
CA TYR A 96 -7.13 2.71 14.28
C TYR A 96 -8.25 1.74 13.91
N MET A 97 -9.23 2.17 13.12
CA MET A 97 -10.29 1.28 12.65
C MET A 97 -9.73 0.09 11.86
N VAL A 98 -8.77 0.32 10.96
CA VAL A 98 -8.18 -0.77 10.15
C VAL A 98 -7.32 -1.70 11.01
N VAL A 99 -6.56 -1.17 11.98
CA VAL A 99 -5.80 -1.98 12.94
C VAL A 99 -6.72 -2.93 13.73
N ASP A 100 -7.85 -2.42 14.22
CA ASP A 100 -8.82 -3.24 14.95
C ASP A 100 -9.42 -4.36 14.07
N GLU A 101 -9.73 -4.08 12.81
CA GLU A 101 -10.25 -5.10 11.89
C GLU A 101 -9.20 -6.17 11.54
N GLU A 102 -7.93 -5.78 11.37
CA GLU A 102 -6.85 -6.75 11.13
C GLU A 102 -6.51 -7.55 12.39
N LEU A 103 -6.58 -6.96 13.58
CA LEU A 103 -6.44 -7.70 14.84
C LEU A 103 -7.52 -8.76 15.02
N LYS A 104 -8.76 -8.49 14.60
CA LYS A 104 -9.83 -9.52 14.56
C LYS A 104 -9.47 -10.66 13.61
N MET A 105 -8.90 -10.34 12.44
CA MET A 105 -8.45 -11.36 11.49
C MET A 105 -7.31 -12.20 12.09
N MET A 106 -6.28 -11.55 12.64
CA MET A 106 -5.14 -12.21 13.28
C MET A 106 -5.56 -13.09 14.45
N SER A 107 -6.49 -12.62 15.29
CA SER A 107 -7.00 -13.40 16.44
C SER A 107 -7.77 -14.65 16.03
N ARG A 108 -8.28 -14.71 14.79
CA ARG A 108 -8.93 -15.94 14.27
C ARG A 108 -7.94 -16.97 13.76
N ILE A 109 -6.74 -16.55 13.33
CA ILE A 109 -5.75 -17.44 12.70
C ILE A 109 -4.53 -17.71 13.59
N CYS A 110 -4.28 -16.86 14.60
CA CYS A 110 -3.20 -16.99 15.56
C CYS A 110 -3.78 -17.26 16.96
N PRO A 111 -3.55 -18.44 17.56
CA PRO A 111 -4.11 -18.79 18.87
C PRO A 111 -3.74 -17.84 20.01
N GLU A 112 -2.55 -17.23 19.94
CA GLU A 112 -2.07 -16.24 20.92
C GLU A 112 -2.49 -14.79 20.58
N GLY A 113 -3.30 -14.61 19.53
CA GLY A 113 -3.69 -13.30 19.03
C GLY A 113 -2.61 -12.62 18.16
N GLY A 114 -2.78 -11.32 17.94
CA GLY A 114 -1.83 -10.48 17.21
C GLY A 114 -1.11 -9.49 18.14
N ARG A 115 0.15 -9.16 17.82
CA ARG A 115 0.90 -8.07 18.45
C ARG A 115 1.04 -6.92 17.47
N VAL A 116 0.71 -5.71 17.90
CA VAL A 116 0.83 -4.47 17.10
C VAL A 116 2.20 -3.82 17.35
N ILE A 117 2.85 -3.33 16.30
CA ILE A 117 4.11 -2.60 16.37
C ILE A 117 3.98 -1.36 15.47
N GLY A 118 4.34 -0.17 15.95
CA GLY A 118 4.20 1.08 15.19
C GLY A 118 3.66 2.23 16.06
N PRO A 119 3.08 3.29 15.46
CA PRO A 119 2.89 3.47 14.03
C PRO A 119 4.19 3.85 13.31
N PHE A 120 4.23 3.61 12.00
CA PHE A 120 5.30 4.02 11.10
C PHE A 120 4.76 4.94 9.99
N LEU A 121 5.68 5.66 9.35
CA LEU A 121 5.41 6.42 8.14
C LEU A 121 5.99 5.68 6.93
N LYS A 122 5.17 5.47 5.91
CA LYS A 122 5.56 4.85 4.65
C LYS A 122 5.57 5.88 3.54
N GLU A 123 6.76 6.36 3.19
CA GLU A 123 6.94 7.35 2.14
C GLU A 123 7.01 6.69 0.75
N MET A 124 6.12 7.13 -0.15
CA MET A 124 6.06 6.72 -1.55
C MET A 124 6.39 7.91 -2.47
N ALA A 125 6.40 7.71 -3.78
CA ALA A 125 6.82 8.75 -4.72
C ALA A 125 5.89 9.97 -4.77
N ARG A 126 4.60 9.80 -4.45
CA ARG A 126 3.57 10.85 -4.59
C ARG A 126 2.73 11.07 -3.34
N LEU A 127 2.94 10.28 -2.30
CA LEU A 127 2.17 10.30 -1.06
C LEU A 127 2.94 9.59 0.05
N ALA A 128 2.49 9.75 1.28
CA ALA A 128 2.87 8.91 2.40
C ALA A 128 1.63 8.32 3.07
N HIS A 129 1.79 7.13 3.65
CA HIS A 129 0.80 6.47 4.49
C HIS A 129 1.28 6.35 5.93
N THR A 130 0.34 6.23 6.87
CA THR A 130 0.63 5.70 8.20
C THR A 130 0.31 4.21 8.23
N GLU A 131 1.14 3.43 8.93
CA GLU A 131 1.00 1.96 8.98
C GLU A 131 1.34 1.41 10.36
N TYR A 132 0.81 0.22 10.66
CA TYR A 132 1.26 -0.65 11.76
C TYR A 132 1.71 -2.03 11.23
#